data_AF-J9E787-F1
#
_entry.id   AF-J9E787-F1
#
_cell.length_a   1.000
_cell.length_b   1.000
_cell.length_c   1.000
_cell.angle_alpha   90.00
_cell.angle_beta   90.00
_cell.angle_gamma   90.00
#
_symmetry.space_group_name_H-M   'P 1'
#
loop_
_entity.id
_entity.type
_entity.pdbx_description
1 polymer ?
#
loop_
_entity_poly.entity_id
_entity_poly.type
_entity_poly.pdbx_seq_one_letter_code
_entity_poly.pdbx_strand_id
1 'polypeptide(L)' 'QAAATSDRVRVAYYKGRAQAMLETFKRLDLVLTIEFSSSSDILPLIVHITNLSTALGLC' A
#
# COMPACT_ATOMS: atom_id res chain seq x y z
N GLN A 1 30.46 -12.92 -5.70
CA GLN A 1 30.40 -11.43 -5.68
C GLN A 1 29.28 -10.85 -6.56
N ALA A 2 28.95 -11.42 -7.73
CA ALA A 2 27.88 -10.89 -8.61
C ALA A 2 26.44 -10.97 -8.03
N ALA A 3 26.09 -12.02 -7.28
CA ALA A 3 24.76 -12.17 -6.68
C ALA A 3 24.42 -11.06 -5.67
N ALA A 4 25.38 -10.69 -4.80
CA ALA A 4 25.20 -9.62 -3.82
C ALA A 4 25.01 -8.23 -4.47
N THR A 5 25.65 -7.99 -5.62
CA THR A 5 25.44 -6.76 -6.41
C THR A 5 24.06 -6.75 -7.05
N SER A 6 23.60 -7.90 -7.56
CA SER A 6 22.24 -8.07 -8.10
C SER A 6 21.17 -7.83 -7.02
N ASP A 7 21.37 -8.34 -5.80
CA ASP A 7 20.43 -8.14 -4.69
C ASP A 7 20.32 -6.68 -4.25
N ARG A 8 21.44 -5.94 -4.21
CA ARG A 8 21.41 -4.50 -3.91
C ARG A 8 20.63 -3.70 -4.95
N VAL A 9 20.80 -4.03 -6.23
CA VAL A 9 20.05 -3.39 -7.33
C VAL A 9 18.55 -3.69 -7.20
N ARG A 10 18.17 -4.94 -6.90
CA ARG A 10 16.78 -5.33 -6.67
C ARG A 10 16.16 -4.61 -5.47
N VAL A 11 16.88 -4.54 -4.34
CA VAL A 11 16.41 -3.84 -3.14
C VAL A 11 16.22 -2.35 -3.41
N ALA A 12 17.18 -1.70 -4.09
CA ALA A 12 17.06 -0.29 -4.47
C ALA A 12 15.84 -0.04 -5.38
N TYR A 13 15.62 -0.92 -6.36
CA TYR A 13 14.46 -0.87 -7.24
C TYR A 13 13.13 -0.98 -6.46
N TYR A 14 12.98 -1.99 -5.60
CA TYR A 14 11.76 -2.16 -4.81
C TYR A 14 11.57 -1.03 -3.80
N LYS A 15 12.64 -0.51 -3.20
CA LYS A 15 12.57 0.67 -2.32
C LYS A 15 12.04 1.90 -3.07
N GLY A 16 12.55 2.16 -4.27
CA GLY A 16 12.06 3.26 -5.11
C GLY A 16 10.57 3.12 -5.43
N ARG A 17 10.13 1.91 -5.78
CA ARG A 17 8.70 1.64 -6.02
C ARG A 17 7.83 1.83 -4.78
N ALA A 18 8.27 1.34 -3.63
CA ALA A 18 7.55 1.51 -2.38
C ALA A 18 7.42 3.00 -2.00
N GLN A 19 8.49 3.78 -2.21
CA GLN A 19 8.49 5.20 -1.94
C GLN A 19 7.57 5.98 -2.90
N ALA A 20 7.56 5.64 -4.19
CA ALA A 20 6.63 6.22 -5.15
C ALA A 20 5.17 5.93 -4.79
N MET A 21 4.87 4.68 -4.41
CA MET A 21 3.54 4.28 -3.96
C MET A 21 3.09 5.07 -2.72
N LEU A 22 3.98 5.24 -1.75
CA LEU A 22 3.71 6.05 -0.55
C LEU A 22 3.38 7.50 -0.89
N GLU A 23 4.15 8.12 -1.79
CA GLU A 23 3.90 9.50 -2.21
C GLU A 23 2.60 9.63 -3.02
N THR A 24 2.22 8.63 -3.82
CA THR A 24 0.89 8.58 -4.44
C THR A 24 -0.20 8.52 -3.39
N PHE A 25 -0.06 7.64 -2.39
CA PHE A 25 -1.08 7.46 -1.36
C PHE A 25 -1.26 8.72 -0.50
N LYS A 26 -0.20 9.49 -0.25
CA LYS A 26 -0.28 10.78 0.46
C LYS A 26 -1.02 11.88 -0.31
N ARG A 27 -1.11 11.77 -1.64
CA ARG A 27 -1.72 12.79 -2.50
C ARG A 27 -3.18 12.49 -2.85
N LEU A 28 -3.61 11.24 -2.67
CA LEU A 28 -4.97 10.82 -2.96
C LEU A 28 -5.80 10.91 -1.68
N ASP A 29 -7.02 11.43 -1.80
CA ASP A 29 -8.04 11.21 -0.78
C ASP A 29 -8.46 9.74 -0.88
N LEU A 30 -7.95 8.91 0.03
CA LEU A 30 -8.19 7.47 0.04
C LEU A 30 -9.28 7.10 1.05
N VAL A 31 -10.12 6.16 0.66
CA VAL A 31 -11.07 5.48 1.53
C VAL A 31 -10.58 4.04 1.72
N LEU A 32 -10.44 3.64 2.98
CA LEU A 32 -10.00 2.31 3.39
C LEU A 32 -11.20 1.54 3.95
N THR A 33 -11.46 0.35 3.42
CA THR A 33 -12.37 -0.60 4.06
C THR A 33 -11.56 -1.53 4.92
N ILE A 34 -11.84 -1.50 6.22
CA ILE A 34 -11.13 -2.28 7.23
C ILE A 34 -12.10 -3.30 7.81
N GLU A 35 -11.73 -4.58 7.71
CA GLU A 35 -12.46 -5.67 8.36
C GLU A 35 -11.88 -5.93 9.75
N PHE A 36 -12.78 -5.98 10.74
CA PHE A 36 -12.46 -6.31 12.11
C PHE A 36 -12.94 -7.72 12.42
N SER A 37 -12.09 -8.48 13.12
CA SER A 37 -12.53 -9.70 13.78
C SER A 37 -13.17 -9.37 15.11
N SER A 38 -14.09 -10.22 15.56
CA SER A 38 -14.58 -10.20 16.94
C SER A 38 -13.52 -10.68 17.95
N SER A 39 -12.45 -11.35 17.47
CA SER A 39 -11.30 -11.72 18.29
C SER A 39 -10.31 -10.56 18.37
N SER A 40 -9.88 -10.22 19.59
CA SER A 40 -8.87 -9.19 19.86
C SER A 40 -7.47 -9.55 19.38
N ASP A 41 -7.20 -10.83 19.13
CA ASP A 41 -5.87 -11.32 18.76
C ASP A 41 -5.62 -11.22 17.24
N ILE A 42 -6.65 -10.89 16.47
CA ILE A 42 -6.59 -10.75 15.03
C ILE A 42 -6.49 -9.28 14.67
N LEU A 43 -5.40 -8.91 14.00
CA LEU A 43 -5.19 -7.55 13.52
C LEU A 43 -6.23 -7.21 12.44
N PRO A 44 -6.80 -5.98 12.44
CA PRO A 44 -7.70 -5.53 11.40
C PRO A 44 -7.03 -5.57 10.02
N LEU A 45 -7.78 -6.01 9.02
CA LEU A 45 -7.28 -6.17 7.64
C LEU A 45 -7.88 -5.10 6.73
N ILE A 46 -7.02 -4.40 5.99
CA ILE A 46 -7.47 -3.54 4.88
C ILE A 46 -7.82 -4.45 3.71
N VAL A 47 -9.11 -4.56 3.39
CA VAL A 47 -9.61 -5.43 2.31
C VAL A 47 -9.85 -4.68 1.00
N HIS A 48 -9.99 -3.36 1.09
CA HIS A 48 -10.23 -2.53 -0.09
C HIS A 48 -9.67 -1.12 0.12
N ILE A 49 -9.10 -0.57 -0.96
CA ILE A 49 -8.57 0.79 -1.04
C ILE A 49 -9.12 1.41 -2.32
N THR A 50 -9.78 2.54 -2.21
CA THR A 50 -10.25 3.33 -3.37
C THR A 50 -10.00 4.80 -3.11
N ASN A 51 -10.03 5.64 -4.14
CA ASN A 51 -10.12 7.07 -3.92
C ASN A 51 -11.54 7.45 -3.43
N LEU A 52 -11.64 8.61 -2.79
CA LEU A 52 -12.87 9.17 -2.25
C LEU A 52 -13.91 9.49 -3.33
N SER A 53 -13.51 10.04 -4.47
CA SER A 53 -14.45 10.41 -5.53
C SER A 53 -15.15 9.17 -6.13
N THR A 54 -14.43 8.08 -6.34
CA THR A 54 -14.96 6.78 -6.74
C THR A 54 -15.85 6.17 -5.66
N ALA A 55 -15.45 6.25 -4.38
CA ALA A 55 -16.28 5.77 -3.28
C ALA A 55 -17.62 6.51 -3.17
N LEU A 56 -17.61 7.81 -3.49
CA LEU A 56 -18.80 8.67 -3.49
C LEU A 56 -19.60 8.60 -4.81
N GLY A 57 -19.15 7.84 -5.81
CA GLY A 57 -19.81 7.77 -7.12
C GLY A 57 -19.78 9.09 -7.91
N LEU A 58 -18.77 9.92 -7.67
CA LEU A 58 -18.60 11.24 -8.29
C LEU A 58 -17.78 11.19 -9.59
N CYS A 59 -17.40 9.99 -10.05
CA CYS A 59 -16.60 9.74 -11.25
C CYS A 59 -17.28 8.75 -12.18
#